data_AF-A0A357FLW7-F1
#
_entry.id   AF-A0A357FLW7-F1
#
_cell.length_a   1.000
_cell.length_b   1.000
_cell.length_c   1.000
_cell.angle_alpha   90.00
_cell.angle_beta   90.00
_cell.angle_gamma   90.00
#
_symmetry.space_group_name_H-M   'P 1'
#
loop_
_entity.id
_entity.type
_entity.pdbx_description
1 polymer ?
#
loop_
_entity_poly.entity_id
_entity_poly.type
_entity_poly.pdbx_seq_one_letter_code
_entity_poly.pdbx_strand_id
1 'polypeptide(L)'
;MEQLLDFIRTTGLANLGWRDVVMIFVGIIFIYLAIKKDWEPYELLPIGLGIIAANLPLTGLITPPTSDSLNQEAGIFGIFFHYGLSFWNILP
;
A
#
# COMPACT_ATOMS: atom_id res chain seq x y z
N MET A 1 22.43 6.98 23.62
CA MET A 1 20.95 7.03 23.75
C MET A 1 20.30 7.59 22.49
N GLU A 2 20.90 8.61 21.85
CA GLU A 2 20.48 9.16 20.54
C GLU A 2 20.26 8.10 19.44
N GLN A 3 21.20 7.18 19.22
CA GLN A 3 21.08 6.15 18.17
C GLN A 3 19.86 5.24 18.34
N LEU A 4 19.42 4.99 19.57
CA LEU A 4 18.22 4.20 19.85
C LEU A 4 16.96 5.00 19.50
N LEU A 5 16.95 6.30 19.77
CA LEU A 5 15.84 7.18 19.40
C LEU A 5 15.73 7.33 17.87
N ASP A 6 16.85 7.47 17.17
CA ASP A 6 16.88 7.51 15.71
C ASP A 6 16.45 6.17 15.09
N PHE A 7 16.86 5.05 15.69
CA PHE A 7 16.39 3.74 15.29
C PHE A 7 14.86 3.63 15.43
N ILE A 8 14.29 4.06 16.56
CA ILE A 8 12.83 4.04 16.76
C ILE A 8 12.14 4.95 15.75
N ARG A 9 12.68 6.15 15.49
CA ARG A 9 12.12 7.11 14.54
C ARG A 9 12.15 6.65 13.08
N THR A 10 13.08 5.77 12.72
CA THR A 10 13.15 5.21 11.35
C THR A 10 12.30 3.94 11.18
N THR A 11 11.68 3.44 12.26
CA THR A 11 10.73 2.31 12.14
C THR A 11 9.49 2.72 11.36
N GLY A 12 8.93 1.79 10.59
CA GLY A 12 7.65 1.99 9.92
C GLY A 12 6.54 2.35 10.90
N LEU A 13 6.49 1.70 12.06
CA LEU A 13 5.48 1.99 13.10
C LEU A 13 5.53 3.43 13.61
N ALA A 14 6.72 4.02 13.75
CA ALA A 14 6.86 5.42 14.18
C ALA A 14 6.46 6.42 13.09
N ASN A 15 6.42 6.00 11.82
CA ASN A 15 6.06 6.82 10.67
C ASN A 15 4.64 6.57 10.16
N LEU A 16 3.82 5.78 10.87
CA LEU A 16 2.41 5.60 10.52
C LEU A 16 1.64 6.90 10.78
N GLY A 17 1.10 7.49 9.71
CA GLY A 17 0.13 8.57 9.83
C GLY A 17 -1.23 8.05 10.26
N TRP A 18 -2.06 8.93 10.84
CA TRP A 18 -3.42 8.56 11.23
C TRP A 18 -4.27 8.10 10.03
N ARG A 19 -4.01 8.63 8.83
CA ARG A 19 -4.68 8.24 7.57
C ARG A 19 -4.34 6.80 7.19
N ASP A 20 -3.07 6.43 7.32
CA ASP A 20 -2.59 5.08 7.03
C ASP A 20 -3.26 4.07 7.96
N VAL A 21 -3.36 4.40 9.27
CA VAL A 21 -4.05 3.57 10.26
C VAL A 21 -5.52 3.34 9.87
N VAL A 22 -6.23 4.40 9.47
CA VAL A 22 -7.64 4.30 9.04
C VAL A 22 -7.76 3.39 7.81
N MET A 23 -6.91 3.56 6.81
CA MET A 23 -6.95 2.74 5.60
C MET A 23 -6.59 1.28 5.87
N ILE A 24 -5.58 1.01 6.70
CA ILE A 24 -5.23 -0.34 7.15
C ILE A 24 -6.42 -0.99 7.86
N PHE A 25 -7.12 -0.24 8.71
CA PHE A 25 -8.32 -0.73 9.38
C PHE A 25 -9.44 -1.10 8.39
N VAL A 26 -9.67 -0.27 7.36
CA VAL A 26 -10.59 -0.60 6.26
C VAL A 26 -10.17 -1.86 5.51
N GLY A 27 -8.87 -2.02 5.21
CA GLY A 27 -8.34 -3.23 4.59
C GLY A 27 -8.60 -4.49 5.43
N ILE A 28 -8.40 -4.41 6.75
CA ILE A 28 -8.71 -5.50 7.70
C ILE A 28 -10.21 -5.81 7.70
N ILE A 29 -11.09 -4.80 7.65
CA ILE A 29 -12.54 -5.00 7.54
C ILE A 29 -12.87 -5.78 6.25
N PHE A 30 -12.27 -5.43 5.11
CA PHE A 30 -12.53 -6.12 3.85
C PHE A 30 -12.06 -7.58 3.89
N ILE A 31 -10.88 -7.85 4.47
CA ILE A 31 -10.40 -9.22 4.70
C ILE A 31 -11.37 -9.98 5.62
N TYR A 32 -11.87 -9.34 6.68
CA TYR A 32 -12.83 -9.94 7.59
C TYR A 32 -14.15 -10.29 6.87
N LEU A 33 -14.67 -9.38 6.04
CA LEU A 33 -15.89 -9.62 5.25
C LEU A 33 -15.69 -10.75 4.24
N ALA A 34 -14.54 -10.79 3.56
CA ALA A 34 -14.19 -11.84 2.61
C ALA A 34 -14.14 -13.23 3.28
N ILE A 35 -13.46 -13.34 4.43
CA ILE A 35 -13.21 -14.64 5.08
C ILE A 35 -14.38 -15.08 5.96
N LYS A 36 -14.95 -14.17 6.77
CA LYS A 36 -15.95 -14.54 7.78
C LYS A 36 -17.37 -14.50 7.24
N LYS A 37 -17.65 -13.61 6.28
CA LYS A 37 -18.99 -13.47 5.69
C LYS A 37 -19.09 -14.04 4.28
N ASP A 38 -17.99 -14.56 3.71
CA ASP A 38 -17.94 -15.07 2.34
C ASP A 38 -18.49 -14.08 1.30
N TRP A 39 -18.35 -12.78 1.55
CA TRP A 39 -18.72 -11.74 0.59
C TRP A 39 -17.61 -11.61 -0.43
N GLU A 40 -17.93 -11.86 -1.71
CA GLU A 40 -17.03 -11.76 -2.87
C GLU A 40 -15.56 -12.05 -2.52
N PRO A 41 -15.26 -13.25 -1.96
CA PRO A 41 -13.98 -13.50 -1.30
C PRO A 41 -12.81 -13.40 -2.26
N TYR A 42 -13.03 -13.73 -3.54
CA TYR A 42 -12.03 -13.65 -4.59
C TYR A 42 -11.64 -12.22 -4.95
N GLU A 43 -12.49 -11.23 -4.67
CA GLU A 43 -12.23 -9.82 -4.98
C GLU A 43 -11.84 -9.04 -3.72
N LEU A 44 -12.64 -9.17 -2.65
CA LEU A 44 -12.45 -8.43 -1.41
C LEU A 44 -11.15 -8.82 -0.67
N LEU A 45 -10.71 -10.07 -0.77
CA LEU A 45 -9.46 -10.51 -0.13
C LEU A 45 -8.23 -9.88 -0.80
N PRO A 46 -8.03 -9.95 -2.14
CA PRO A 46 -6.97 -9.20 -2.81
C PRO A 46 -7.05 -7.68 -2.60
N ILE A 47 -8.25 -7.09 -2.64
CA ILE A 47 -8.43 -5.64 -2.42
C ILE A 47 -8.00 -5.27 -0.99
N GLY A 48 -8.43 -6.01 0.02
CA GLY A 48 -8.07 -5.76 1.42
C GLY A 48 -6.56 -5.86 1.66
N LEU A 49 -5.91 -6.87 1.08
CA LEU A 49 -4.44 -7.02 1.13
C LEU A 49 -3.72 -5.87 0.41
N GLY A 50 -4.23 -5.46 -0.76
CA GLY A 50 -3.71 -4.33 -1.53
C GLY A 50 -3.78 -3.02 -0.75
N ILE A 51 -4.92 -2.75 -0.09
CA ILE A 51 -5.11 -1.56 0.77
C ILE A 51 -4.08 -1.55 1.89
N ILE A 52 -3.88 -2.67 2.60
CA ILE A 52 -2.92 -2.74 3.70
C ILE A 52 -1.50 -2.46 3.18
N ALA A 53 -1.07 -3.17 2.14
CA ALA A 53 0.27 -3.04 1.59
C ALA A 53 0.55 -1.63 1.03
N ALA A 54 -0.43 -1.01 0.36
CA ALA A 54 -0.30 0.34 -0.20
C ALA A 54 -0.15 1.45 0.87
N ASN A 55 -0.65 1.22 2.09
CA ASN A 55 -0.61 2.19 3.19
C ASN A 55 0.50 1.88 4.21
N LEU A 56 1.41 0.94 3.93
CA LEU A 56 2.58 0.72 4.78
C LEU A 56 3.61 1.85 4.58
N PRO A 57 4.02 2.56 5.65
CA PRO A 57 4.93 3.68 5.54
C PRO A 57 6.34 3.23 5.14
N LEU A 58 7.07 4.13 4.48
CA LEU A 58 8.47 3.94 4.05
C LEU A 58 8.71 2.78 3.06
N THR A 59 7.66 2.17 2.52
CA THR A 59 7.80 1.04 1.59
C THR A 59 8.02 1.46 0.14
N GLY A 60 7.57 2.66 -0.24
CA GLY A 60 7.65 3.16 -1.62
C GLY A 60 6.82 2.36 -2.63
N LEU A 61 5.93 1.45 -2.20
CA LEU A 61 5.23 0.52 -3.09
C LEU A 61 4.35 1.22 -4.12
N ILE A 62 3.77 2.38 -3.77
CA ILE A 62 2.87 3.16 -4.62
C ILE A 62 3.59 4.28 -5.40
N THR A 63 4.91 4.41 -5.27
CA THR A 63 5.66 5.48 -5.95
C THR A 63 5.51 5.33 -7.47
N PRO A 64 4.96 6.34 -8.18
CA PRO A 64 4.73 6.24 -9.62
C PRO A 64 6.06 6.29 -10.38
N PRO A 65 6.15 5.63 -11.55
CA PRO A 65 7.30 5.78 -12.42
C PRO A 65 7.39 7.23 -12.92
N THR A 66 8.54 7.87 -12.69
CA THR A 66 8.84 9.22 -13.19
C THR A 66 9.93 9.13 -14.25
N SER A 67 9.79 9.88 -15.34
CA SER A 67 10.68 9.82 -16.50
C SER A 67 12.04 10.50 -16.31
N ASP A 68 12.22 11.26 -15.22
CA ASP A 68 13.40 12.11 -14.97
C ASP A 68 14.40 11.52 -13.95
N SER A 69 14.11 10.37 -13.32
CA SER A 69 15.01 9.80 -12.32
C SER A 69 16.05 8.85 -12.95
N LEU A 70 17.33 9.11 -12.70
CA LEU A 70 18.44 8.19 -13.04
C LEU A 70 18.35 6.85 -12.27
N ASN A 71 17.53 6.79 -11.21
CA ASN A 71 17.31 5.63 -10.36
C ASN A 71 15.93 5.01 -10.60
N GLN A 72 15.82 3.68 -10.43
CA GLN A 72 14.53 2.97 -10.37
C GLN A 72 13.88 3.19 -9.00
N GLU A 73 13.19 4.32 -8.84
CA GLU A 73 12.45 4.67 -7.61
C GLU A 73 10.98 4.23 -7.64
N ALA A 74 10.52 3.68 -8.77
CA ALA A 74 9.15 3.27 -8.95
C ALA A 74 8.82 2.06 -8.06
N GLY A 75 7.71 2.18 -7.32
CA GLY A 75 7.16 1.08 -6.55
C GLY A 75 6.43 0.09 -7.45
N ILE A 76 6.41 -1.19 -7.04
CA ILE A 76 5.73 -2.23 -7.83
C ILE A 76 4.25 -1.93 -8.06
N PHE A 77 3.52 -1.43 -7.05
CA PHE A 77 2.12 -1.02 -7.23
C PHE A 77 2.00 0.24 -8.08
N GLY A 78 2.96 1.17 -7.99
CA GLY A 78 3.02 2.33 -8.86
C GLY A 78 3.17 1.97 -10.34
N ILE A 79 4.01 0.97 -10.65
CA ILE A 79 4.18 0.44 -12.01
C ILE A 79 2.89 -0.24 -12.49
N PHE A 80 2.30 -1.11 -11.69
CA PHE A 80 1.03 -1.79 -12.02
C PHE A 80 -0.11 -0.79 -12.24
N PHE A 81 -0.21 0.22 -11.38
CA PHE A 81 -1.21 1.27 -11.50
C PHE A 81 -1.00 2.10 -12.77
N HIS A 82 0.23 2.56 -13.02
CA HIS A 82 0.52 3.43 -14.16
C HIS A 82 0.30 2.69 -15.48
N TYR A 83 0.95 1.55 -15.70
CA TYR A 83 0.84 0.86 -16.97
C TYR A 83 -0.46 0.06 -17.07
N GLY A 84 -0.82 -0.73 -16.06
CA GLY A 84 -2.00 -1.58 -16.12
C GLY A 84 -3.29 -0.77 -16.14
N LEU A 85 -3.49 0.11 -15.16
CA LEU A 85 -4.78 0.75 -14.95
C LEU A 85 -4.90 2.11 -15.64
N SER A 86 -3.91 2.99 -15.49
CA SER A 86 -4.02 4.38 -15.95
C SER A 86 -3.69 4.56 -17.44
N PHE A 87 -2.67 3.89 -17.97
CA PHE A 87 -2.20 4.10 -19.34
C PHE A 87 -3.00 3.30 -20.36
N TRP A 88 -3.28 2.04 -20.05
CA TRP A 88 -4.03 1.12 -20.93
C TRP A 88 -5.53 1.05 -20.63
N ASN A 89 -6.01 1.71 -19.56
CA ASN A 89 -7.42 1.72 -19.13
C ASN A 89 -8.04 0.30 -19.13
N ILE A 90 -7.32 -0.67 -18.56
CA ILE A 90 -7.68 -2.10 -18.61
C ILE A 90 -8.91 -2.44 -17.76
N LEU A 91 -9.19 -1.66 -16.70
CA LEU A 91 -10.45 -1.79 -15.98
C LEU A 91 -11.56 -1.01 -16.71
N PRO A 92 -12.79 -1.55 -16.77
CA PRO A 92 -13.94 -0.83 -17.32
C PRO A 92 -14.25 0.46 -16.54
#